data_AF-F6ZMK4-F1
#
_entry.id   AF-F6ZMK4-F1
#
_cell.length_a   1.000
_cell.length_b   1.000
_cell.length_c   1.000
_cell.angle_alpha   90.00
_cell.angle_beta   90.00
_cell.angle_gamma   90.00
#
_symmetry.space_group_name_H-M   'P 1'
#
loop_
_entity.id
_entity.type
_entity.pdbx_description
1 polymer ?
#
loop_
_entity_poly.entity_id
_entity_poly.type
_entity_poly.pdbx_seq_one_letter_code
_entity_poly.pdbx_strand_id
1 'polypeptide(L)'
;MKVIQGTADDHLHYQAHVHGNYLVILIRKGVYLIWDKKTSIFIRASPEYKGKLCGLCGNFDDKSSNDFTINNILHVTNIIEFGNTWKVNPACPDVIEKIDPCTLTPHRRSWAEKKCSLIKSDVFKSCHNKVDPTPFFENCVSDACFCDVDGDCECFCSAVAVYAHECIKAEVCIYWRTPDICPIFCDYYNPHEECEWHYYPCGNHTIQTCSSMDVVNENITFTYLEGENIRHVIKNCCAPQKP
;
A
#
# COMPACT_ATOMS: atom_id res chain seq x y z
N MET A 1 -14.84 20.99 11.31
CA MET A 1 -14.14 20.50 10.12
C MET A 1 -15.00 20.77 8.89
N LYS A 2 -14.59 21.67 8.00
CA LYS A 2 -15.29 21.85 6.72
C LYS A 2 -14.77 20.74 5.81
N VAL A 3 -15.55 19.67 5.66
CA VAL A 3 -15.28 18.68 4.61
C VAL A 3 -15.30 19.47 3.32
N ILE A 4 -14.15 19.56 2.64
CA ILE A 4 -14.14 20.00 1.26
C ILE A 4 -14.82 18.85 0.51
N GLN A 5 -16.15 18.91 0.39
CA GLN A 5 -16.81 18.24 -0.70
C GLN A 5 -16.08 18.75 -1.93
N GLY A 6 -15.41 17.86 -2.65
CA GLY A 6 -14.91 18.19 -3.97
C GLY A 6 -16.12 18.77 -4.70
N THR A 7 -16.10 20.07 -4.92
CA THR A 7 -16.97 20.64 -5.94
C THR A 7 -16.63 19.83 -7.16
N ALA A 8 -17.64 19.22 -7.77
CA ALA A 8 -17.55 18.78 -9.14
C ALA A 8 -17.12 20.01 -9.94
N ASP A 9 -15.81 20.20 -10.06
CA ASP A 9 -15.23 20.99 -11.10
C ASP A 9 -15.68 20.25 -12.35
N ASP A 10 -16.57 20.87 -13.12
CA ASP A 10 -17.39 20.27 -14.18
C ASP A 10 -16.53 19.75 -15.36
N HIS A 11 -15.20 19.67 -15.17
CA HIS A 11 -14.18 19.24 -16.11
C HIS A 11 -13.09 18.34 -15.51
N LEU A 12 -13.11 18.00 -14.21
CA LEU A 12 -12.19 16.98 -13.70
C LEU A 12 -12.83 15.60 -13.89
N HIS A 13 -12.68 15.05 -15.10
CA HIS A 13 -12.94 13.63 -15.33
C HIS A 13 -12.05 12.84 -14.37
N TYR A 14 -12.64 12.24 -13.33
CA TYR A 14 -11.93 11.29 -12.49
C TYR A 14 -11.38 10.19 -13.40
N GLN A 15 -10.06 10.01 -13.38
CA GLN A 15 -9.42 8.94 -14.13
C GLN A 15 -9.07 7.82 -13.15
N ALA A 16 -9.63 6.64 -13.40
CA ALA A 16 -9.33 5.44 -12.65
C ALA A 16 -8.76 4.40 -13.61
N HIS A 17 -7.62 3.83 -13.27
CA HIS A 17 -7.01 2.75 -14.04
C HIS A 17 -6.44 1.69 -13.10
N VAL A 18 -6.40 0.45 -13.58
CA VAL A 18 -5.76 -0.65 -12.86
C VAL A 18 -4.28 -0.68 -13.22
N HIS A 19 -3.42 -0.77 -12.22
CA HIS A 19 -1.98 -0.94 -12.39
C HIS A 19 -1.50 -2.06 -11.48
N GLY A 20 -1.13 -3.19 -12.06
CA GLY A 20 -0.85 -4.42 -11.31
C GLY A 20 -2.03 -4.78 -10.40
N ASN A 21 -1.75 -4.99 -9.12
CA ASN A 21 -2.78 -5.36 -8.13
C ASN A 21 -3.65 -4.17 -7.68
N TYR A 22 -3.28 -2.93 -8.04
CA TYR A 22 -3.85 -1.73 -7.47
C TYR A 22 -4.84 -1.03 -8.42
N LEU A 23 -5.82 -0.35 -7.83
CA LEU A 23 -6.61 0.67 -8.50
C LEU A 23 -5.96 2.04 -8.22
N VAL A 24 -5.61 2.77 -9.27
CA VAL A 24 -5.05 4.13 -9.20
C VAL A 24 -6.13 5.12 -9.63
N ILE A 25 -6.46 6.05 -8.76
CA ILE A 25 -7.52 7.05 -8.94
C ILE A 25 -6.92 8.45 -8.84
N LEU A 26 -7.08 9.25 -9.89
CA LEU A 26 -6.82 10.69 -9.85
C LEU A 26 -7.96 11.39 -9.11
N ILE A 27 -7.69 11.91 -7.92
CA ILE A 27 -8.68 12.64 -7.11
C ILE A 27 -8.74 14.10 -7.53
N ARG A 28 -7.56 14.70 -7.69
CA ARG A 28 -7.33 16.08 -8.11
C ARG A 28 -6.00 16.09 -8.84
N LYS A 29 -5.79 17.02 -9.78
CA LYS A 29 -4.49 17.21 -10.43
C LYS A 29 -3.36 17.13 -9.40
N GLY A 30 -2.41 16.21 -9.62
CA GLY A 30 -1.28 15.99 -8.72
C GLY A 30 -1.57 15.23 -7.41
N VAL A 31 -2.80 14.74 -7.17
CA VAL A 31 -3.20 13.94 -5.99
C VAL A 31 -3.86 12.64 -6.44
N TYR A 32 -3.26 11.52 -6.05
CA TYR A 32 -3.71 10.18 -6.42
C TYR A 32 -3.94 9.32 -5.20
N LEU A 33 -4.96 8.48 -5.30
CA LEU A 33 -5.23 7.38 -4.39
C LEU A 33 -4.88 6.07 -5.08
N ILE A 34 -4.09 5.25 -4.42
CA ILE A 34 -3.69 3.93 -4.86
C ILE A 34 -4.26 2.95 -3.85
N TRP A 35 -5.12 2.06 -4.29
CA TRP A 35 -5.83 1.12 -3.42
C TRP A 35 -5.58 -0.32 -3.84
N ASP A 36 -5.25 -1.18 -2.89
CA ASP A 36 -5.01 -2.62 -3.12
C ASP A 36 -6.29 -3.44 -3.34
N LYS A 37 -7.45 -2.76 -3.42
CA LYS A 37 -8.80 -3.35 -3.52
C LYS A 37 -9.23 -4.08 -2.24
N LYS A 38 -8.49 -3.89 -1.14
CA LYS A 38 -8.70 -4.47 0.19
C LYS A 38 -8.65 -3.35 1.23
N THR A 39 -7.62 -3.31 2.05
CA THR A 39 -7.50 -2.41 3.21
C THR A 39 -6.37 -1.39 3.09
N SER A 40 -5.44 -1.55 2.15
CA SER A 40 -4.28 -0.66 2.02
C SER A 40 -4.56 0.46 1.04
N ILE A 41 -4.45 1.70 1.53
CA ILE A 41 -4.59 2.92 0.73
C ILE A 41 -3.29 3.71 0.82
N PHE A 42 -2.72 4.06 -0.32
CA PHE A 42 -1.60 4.98 -0.44
C PHE A 42 -2.06 6.26 -1.10
N ILE A 43 -1.76 7.40 -0.49
CA ILE A 43 -2.06 8.72 -1.04
C ILE A 43 -0.75 9.34 -1.51
N ARG A 44 -0.68 9.70 -2.79
CA ARG A 44 0.47 10.42 -3.37
C ARG A 44 0.04 11.82 -3.74
N ALA A 45 0.70 12.82 -3.16
CA ALA A 45 0.48 14.22 -3.45
C ALA A 45 1.74 14.85 -4.07
N SER A 46 1.53 15.71 -5.06
CA SER A 46 2.60 16.49 -5.69
C SER A 46 3.21 17.49 -4.71
N PRO A 47 4.50 17.86 -4.87
CA PRO A 47 5.16 18.81 -3.97
C PRO A 47 4.47 20.17 -3.85
N GLU A 48 3.63 20.55 -4.82
CA GLU A 48 2.79 21.76 -4.75
C GLU A 48 1.80 21.78 -3.58
N TYR A 49 1.51 20.62 -2.99
CA TYR A 49 0.65 20.47 -1.81
C TYR A 49 1.43 20.55 -0.48
N LYS A 50 2.75 20.71 -0.50
CA LYS A 50 3.55 20.79 0.73
C LYS A 50 3.07 21.89 1.68
N GLY A 51 2.85 21.53 2.95
CA GLY A 51 2.34 22.42 3.99
C GLY A 51 0.90 22.92 3.77
N LYS A 52 0.17 22.37 2.79
CA LYS A 52 -1.23 22.75 2.47
C LYS A 52 -2.24 21.66 2.82
N LEU A 53 -1.76 20.51 3.27
CA LEU A 53 -2.59 19.38 3.68
C LEU A 53 -2.80 19.40 5.20
N CYS A 54 -3.79 18.66 5.64
CA CYS A 54 -4.07 18.38 7.04
C CYS A 54 -4.89 17.09 7.12
N GLY A 55 -4.85 16.40 8.26
CA GLY A 55 -5.61 15.18 8.46
C GLY A 55 -4.80 14.15 9.23
N LEU A 56 -5.29 12.92 9.25
CA LEU A 56 -4.59 11.78 9.84
C LEU A 56 -3.23 11.49 9.17
N CYS A 57 -3.03 11.94 7.93
CA CYS A 57 -1.77 11.82 7.19
C CYS A 57 -0.78 12.98 7.44
N GLY A 58 -1.04 13.83 8.45
CA GLY A 58 -0.20 14.98 8.76
C GLY A 58 -0.42 16.18 7.84
N ASN A 59 0.56 17.08 7.80
CA ASN A 59 0.48 18.36 7.07
C ASN A 59 1.37 18.43 5.80
N PHE A 60 2.18 17.39 5.57
CA PHE A 60 3.06 17.24 4.41
C PHE A 60 4.09 18.39 4.28
N ASP A 61 4.77 18.78 5.36
CA ASP A 61 5.77 19.86 5.39
C ASP A 61 7.24 19.38 5.53
N ASP A 62 7.49 18.08 5.30
CA ASP A 62 8.76 17.38 5.50
C ASP A 62 9.25 17.30 6.97
N LYS A 63 8.40 17.61 7.96
CA LYS A 63 8.77 17.61 9.38
C LYS A 63 7.84 16.72 10.23
N SER A 64 8.18 15.43 10.33
CA SER A 64 7.35 14.45 11.07
C SER A 64 7.01 14.79 12.53
N SER A 65 7.87 15.56 13.21
CA SER A 65 7.65 15.97 14.61
C SER A 65 6.40 16.82 14.86
N ASN A 66 5.76 17.37 13.82
CA ASN A 66 4.54 18.17 13.95
C ASN A 66 3.32 17.55 13.25
N ASP A 67 3.40 16.31 12.76
CA ASP A 67 2.28 15.70 12.02
C ASP A 67 1.01 15.54 12.86
N PHE A 68 1.16 15.43 14.19
CA PHE A 68 0.03 15.39 15.13
C PHE A 68 -0.44 16.80 15.50
N THR A 69 -0.84 17.57 14.49
CA THR A 69 -1.41 18.91 14.64
C THR A 69 -2.93 18.89 14.59
N ILE A 70 -3.57 19.45 15.62
CA ILE A 70 -5.01 19.64 15.74
C ILE A 70 -5.35 21.10 15.39
N ASN A 71 -6.42 21.30 14.62
CA ASN A 71 -6.93 22.63 14.23
C ASN A 71 -5.85 23.56 13.63
N ASN A 72 -4.82 22.99 12.98
CA ASN A 72 -3.68 23.69 12.38
C ASN A 72 -2.85 24.57 13.35
N ILE A 73 -2.97 24.38 14.67
CA ILE A 73 -2.28 25.23 15.67
C ILE A 73 -1.71 24.40 16.82
N LEU A 74 -2.46 23.42 17.33
CA LEU A 74 -2.11 22.69 18.54
C LEU A 74 -1.37 21.40 18.21
N HIS A 75 -0.13 21.28 18.63
CA HIS A 75 0.64 20.04 18.52
C HIS A 75 0.38 19.15 19.74
N VAL A 76 0.01 17.90 19.51
CA VAL A 76 -0.19 16.91 20.56
C VAL A 76 0.77 15.73 20.39
N THR A 77 1.07 15.04 21.49
CA THR A 77 1.91 13.83 21.46
C THR A 77 1.08 12.55 21.57
N ASN A 78 -0.17 12.64 22.01
CA ASN A 78 -1.06 11.51 22.16
C ASN A 78 -1.77 11.20 20.84
N ILE A 79 -1.49 10.03 20.26
CA ILE A 79 -2.09 9.57 19.00
C ILE A 79 -3.62 9.40 19.09
N ILE A 80 -4.14 8.99 20.24
CA ILE A 80 -5.59 8.79 20.45
C ILE A 80 -6.31 10.14 20.47
N GLU A 81 -5.74 11.12 21.20
CA GLU A 81 -6.25 12.49 21.20
C GLU A 81 -6.26 13.07 19.78
N PHE A 82 -5.13 12.94 19.06
CA PHE A 82 -5.03 13.36 17.66
C PHE A 82 -6.09 12.70 16.78
N GLY A 83 -6.19 11.37 16.81
CA GLY A 83 -7.12 10.61 15.97
C GLY A 83 -8.59 10.98 16.19
N ASN A 84 -9.00 11.13 17.45
CA ASN A 84 -10.39 11.49 17.81
C ASN A 84 -10.80 12.87 17.28
N THR A 85 -9.85 13.79 17.06
CA THR A 85 -10.16 15.13 16.51
C THR A 85 -10.53 15.13 15.03
N TRP A 86 -10.17 14.07 14.29
CA TRP A 86 -10.42 13.93 12.85
C TRP A 86 -11.70 13.16 12.52
N LYS A 87 -12.53 12.83 13.51
CA LYS A 87 -13.83 12.19 13.26
C LYS A 87 -14.73 13.09 12.40
N VAL A 88 -15.34 12.49 11.37
CA VAL A 88 -16.25 13.21 10.46
C VAL A 88 -17.60 13.45 11.14
N ASN A 89 -18.15 12.43 11.80
CA ASN A 89 -19.37 12.53 12.56
C ASN A 89 -19.04 12.71 14.06
N PRO A 90 -19.41 13.84 14.69
CA PRO A 90 -19.18 14.07 16.11
C PRO A 90 -19.85 13.04 17.03
N ALA A 91 -20.91 12.38 16.55
CA ALA A 91 -21.63 11.34 17.30
C ALA A 91 -20.88 10.00 17.38
N CYS A 92 -19.81 9.82 16.58
CA CYS A 92 -18.94 8.65 16.71
C CYS A 92 -18.23 8.68 18.08
N PRO A 93 -18.15 7.54 18.78
CA PRO A 93 -17.48 7.44 20.07
C PRO A 93 -15.98 7.71 19.92
N ASP A 94 -15.41 8.28 20.96
CA ASP A 94 -13.96 8.47 21.04
C ASP A 94 -13.28 7.13 21.38
N VAL A 95 -12.14 6.88 20.75
CA VAL A 95 -11.23 5.80 21.15
C VAL A 95 -10.59 6.20 22.49
N ILE A 96 -10.56 5.28 23.45
CA ILE A 96 -10.04 5.55 24.80
C ILE A 96 -8.63 4.98 24.96
N GLU A 97 -8.37 3.81 24.38
CA GLU A 97 -7.10 3.12 24.45
C GLU A 97 -6.80 2.35 23.17
N LYS A 98 -5.51 2.08 22.92
CA LYS A 98 -5.08 1.20 21.84
C LYS A 98 -5.27 -0.24 22.29
N ILE A 99 -5.99 -1.02 21.50
CA ILE A 99 -6.17 -2.45 21.72
C ILE A 99 -4.98 -3.20 21.08
N ASP A 100 -4.39 -4.16 21.79
CA ASP A 100 -3.50 -5.17 21.21
C ASP A 100 -4.34 -6.39 20.81
N PRO A 101 -4.60 -6.63 19.51
CA PRO A 101 -5.42 -7.75 19.05
C PRO A 101 -4.92 -9.10 19.56
N CYS A 102 -3.61 -9.29 19.69
CA CYS A 102 -3.04 -10.55 20.17
C CYS A 102 -3.32 -10.80 21.66
N THR A 103 -3.72 -9.80 22.45
CA THR A 103 -4.21 -10.04 23.82
C THR A 103 -5.64 -10.58 23.83
N LEU A 104 -6.44 -10.25 22.82
CA LEU A 104 -7.80 -10.76 22.65
C LEU A 104 -7.79 -12.17 22.06
N THR A 105 -6.80 -12.49 21.21
CA THR A 105 -6.64 -13.79 20.54
C THR A 105 -5.27 -14.42 20.84
N PRO A 106 -4.93 -14.71 22.12
CA PRO A 106 -3.57 -15.13 22.50
C PRO A 106 -3.10 -16.42 21.85
N HIS A 107 -4.03 -17.33 21.50
CA HIS A 107 -3.73 -18.57 20.78
C HIS A 107 -3.15 -18.34 19.37
N ARG A 108 -3.32 -17.14 18.81
CA ARG A 108 -2.88 -16.78 17.46
C ARG A 108 -1.50 -16.16 17.39
N ARG A 109 -1.02 -15.58 18.50
CA ARG A 109 0.24 -14.84 18.56
C ARG A 109 1.41 -15.64 17.98
N SER A 110 1.57 -16.90 18.39
CA SER A 110 2.66 -17.77 17.91
C SER A 110 2.61 -18.00 16.39
N TRP A 111 1.41 -18.21 15.83
CA TRP A 111 1.22 -18.35 14.39
C TRP A 111 1.52 -17.03 13.65
N ALA A 112 1.01 -15.91 14.17
CA ALA A 112 1.20 -14.58 13.62
C ALA A 112 2.69 -14.18 13.60
N GLU A 113 3.39 -14.31 14.72
CA GLU A 113 4.83 -14.05 14.84
C GLU A 113 5.64 -14.92 13.87
N LYS A 114 5.31 -16.22 13.78
CA LYS A 114 5.98 -17.14 12.86
C LYS A 114 5.77 -16.73 11.41
N LYS A 115 4.55 -16.41 11.00
CA LYS A 115 4.25 -15.99 9.62
C LYS A 115 4.90 -14.65 9.29
N CYS A 116 4.71 -13.65 10.15
CA CYS A 116 5.25 -12.30 9.96
C CYS A 116 6.77 -12.22 10.06
N SER A 117 7.45 -13.25 10.62
CA SER A 117 8.92 -13.34 10.62
C SER A 117 9.54 -13.27 9.22
N LEU A 118 8.77 -13.54 8.16
CA LEU A 118 9.18 -13.31 6.77
C LEU A 118 9.75 -11.90 6.55
N ILE A 119 9.13 -10.87 7.14
CA ILE A 119 9.57 -9.46 7.04
C ILE A 119 11.00 -9.27 7.58
N LYS A 120 11.37 -10.00 8.63
CA LYS A 120 12.69 -9.94 9.27
C LYS A 120 13.65 -11.02 8.76
N SER A 121 13.23 -11.86 7.82
CA SER A 121 14.04 -12.95 7.28
C SER A 121 15.05 -12.48 6.22
N ASP A 122 15.92 -13.38 5.79
CA ASP A 122 16.88 -13.09 4.71
C ASP A 122 16.22 -12.71 3.37
N VAL A 123 14.94 -13.05 3.16
CA VAL A 123 14.16 -12.67 1.96
C VAL A 123 14.16 -11.14 1.77
N PHE A 124 14.07 -10.39 2.87
CA PHE A 124 14.02 -8.92 2.85
C PHE A 124 15.33 -8.25 3.25
N LYS A 125 16.42 -9.02 3.41
CA LYS A 125 17.71 -8.54 3.96
C LYS A 125 18.26 -7.30 3.25
N SER A 126 18.15 -7.26 1.92
CA SER A 126 18.61 -6.13 1.11
C SER A 126 17.85 -4.83 1.39
N CYS A 127 16.63 -4.91 1.91
CA CYS A 127 15.80 -3.77 2.27
C CYS A 127 15.95 -3.32 3.73
N HIS A 128 16.37 -4.20 4.65
CA HIS A 128 16.45 -3.90 6.09
C HIS A 128 17.31 -2.66 6.42
N ASN A 129 18.35 -2.38 5.62
CA ASN A 129 19.21 -1.20 5.81
C ASN A 129 18.63 0.10 5.22
N LYS A 130 17.51 0.00 4.48
CA LYS A 130 16.84 1.12 3.82
C LYS A 130 15.52 1.46 4.49
N VAL A 131 14.79 0.44 4.95
CA VAL A 131 13.50 0.55 5.63
C VAL A 131 13.52 -0.34 6.86
N ASP A 132 13.33 0.25 8.04
CA ASP A 132 13.27 -0.49 9.32
C ASP A 132 12.11 -1.51 9.29
N PRO A 133 12.38 -2.83 9.38
CA PRO A 133 11.34 -3.87 9.35
C PRO A 133 10.49 -3.92 10.62
N THR A 134 10.92 -3.29 11.72
CA THR A 134 10.30 -3.44 13.04
C THR A 134 8.82 -3.03 13.07
N PRO A 135 8.42 -1.81 12.66
CA PRO A 135 7.02 -1.41 12.68
C PRO A 135 6.15 -2.26 11.74
N PHE A 136 6.68 -2.71 10.61
CA PHE A 136 5.94 -3.56 9.67
C PHE A 136 5.73 -4.98 10.21
N PHE A 137 6.72 -5.53 10.91
CA PHE A 137 6.58 -6.80 11.61
C PHE A 137 5.52 -6.72 12.72
N GLU A 138 5.56 -5.67 13.54
CA GLU A 138 4.59 -5.48 14.64
C GLU A 138 3.17 -5.29 14.12
N ASN A 139 2.99 -4.50 13.05
CA ASN A 139 1.70 -4.33 12.39
C ASN A 139 1.20 -5.64 11.78
N CYS A 140 2.07 -6.39 11.08
CA CYS A 140 1.73 -7.70 10.55
C CYS A 140 1.23 -8.66 11.64
N VAL A 141 1.92 -8.70 12.80
CA VAL A 141 1.52 -9.56 13.92
C VAL A 141 0.16 -9.13 14.48
N SER A 142 -0.05 -7.82 14.64
CA SER A 142 -1.32 -7.25 15.08
C SER A 142 -2.47 -7.63 14.13
N ASP A 143 -2.29 -7.43 12.83
CA ASP A 143 -3.31 -7.73 11.80
C ASP A 143 -3.59 -9.24 11.73
N ALA A 144 -2.54 -10.07 11.75
CA ALA A 144 -2.65 -11.52 11.73
C ALA A 144 -3.29 -12.11 13.00
N CYS A 145 -3.25 -11.40 14.14
CA CYS A 145 -4.00 -11.78 15.33
C CYS A 145 -5.49 -11.41 15.24
N PHE A 146 -5.84 -10.36 14.48
CA PHE A 146 -7.21 -9.89 14.37
C PHE A 146 -8.05 -10.65 13.33
N CYS A 147 -7.45 -11.04 12.21
CA CYS A 147 -8.21 -11.57 11.07
C CYS A 147 -8.57 -13.04 11.26
N ASP A 148 -9.85 -13.41 11.40
CA ASP A 148 -10.36 -14.78 11.58
C ASP A 148 -9.90 -15.80 10.51
N VAL A 149 -10.00 -17.10 10.86
CA VAL A 149 -9.41 -18.27 10.16
C VAL A 149 -9.60 -18.28 8.64
N ASP A 150 -10.72 -17.78 8.12
CA ASP A 150 -11.01 -17.74 6.67
C ASP A 150 -10.28 -16.59 5.93
N GLY A 151 -9.78 -15.58 6.65
CA GLY A 151 -9.07 -14.40 6.14
C GLY A 151 -7.61 -14.27 6.62
N ASP A 152 -7.10 -15.23 7.39
CA ASP A 152 -5.74 -15.31 7.94
C ASP A 152 -4.64 -15.01 6.92
N CYS A 153 -4.76 -15.65 5.74
CA CYS A 153 -3.78 -15.49 4.68
C CYS A 153 -3.86 -14.10 4.06
N GLU A 154 -5.04 -13.50 3.96
CA GLU A 154 -5.22 -12.20 3.32
C GLU A 154 -4.57 -11.07 4.11
N CYS A 155 -4.80 -11.00 5.42
CA CYS A 155 -4.21 -9.95 6.25
C CYS A 155 -2.69 -10.06 6.34
N PHE A 156 -2.17 -11.28 6.50
CA PHE A 156 -0.74 -11.54 6.42
C PHE A 156 -0.15 -11.07 5.08
N CYS A 157 -0.76 -11.45 3.95
CA CYS A 157 -0.25 -11.09 2.63
C CYS A 157 -0.30 -9.59 2.37
N SER A 158 -1.37 -8.90 2.79
CA SER A 158 -1.48 -7.44 2.68
C SER A 158 -0.41 -6.75 3.52
N ALA A 159 -0.20 -7.17 4.76
CA ALA A 159 0.81 -6.58 5.64
C ALA A 159 2.25 -6.76 5.10
N VAL A 160 2.58 -7.93 4.57
CA VAL A 160 3.89 -8.15 3.93
C VAL A 160 4.03 -7.35 2.63
N ALA A 161 2.97 -7.24 1.82
CA ALA A 161 2.97 -6.45 0.59
C ALA A 161 3.22 -4.95 0.86
N VAL A 162 2.72 -4.41 1.98
CA VAL A 162 3.00 -3.03 2.41
C VAL A 162 4.50 -2.83 2.68
N TYR A 163 5.17 -3.79 3.33
CA TYR A 163 6.62 -3.69 3.52
C TYR A 163 7.38 -3.79 2.21
N ALA A 164 6.99 -4.72 1.33
CA ALA A 164 7.56 -4.82 -0.01
C ALA A 164 7.38 -3.51 -0.81
N HIS A 165 6.23 -2.85 -0.70
CA HIS A 165 5.98 -1.55 -1.33
C HIS A 165 6.97 -0.47 -0.86
N GLU A 166 7.24 -0.36 0.44
CA GLU A 166 8.22 0.58 0.96
C GLU A 166 9.66 0.24 0.53
N CYS A 167 9.98 -1.05 0.41
CA CYS A 167 11.26 -1.48 -0.18
C CYS A 167 11.41 -1.02 -1.63
N ILE A 168 10.38 -1.16 -2.46
CA ILE A 168 10.43 -0.71 -3.85
C ILE A 168 10.57 0.81 -3.94
N LYS A 169 9.88 1.58 -3.07
CA LYS A 169 10.07 3.03 -2.96
C LYS A 169 11.49 3.42 -2.55
N ALA A 170 12.16 2.57 -1.78
CA ALA A 170 13.57 2.70 -1.44
C ALA A 170 14.52 2.09 -2.49
N GLU A 171 14.01 1.82 -3.70
CA GLU A 171 14.73 1.28 -4.87
C GLU A 171 15.27 -0.14 -4.66
N VAL A 172 14.64 -0.93 -3.78
CA VAL A 172 14.98 -2.33 -3.54
C VAL A 172 13.82 -3.24 -3.96
N CYS A 173 14.03 -3.98 -5.04
CA CYS A 173 13.05 -4.95 -5.54
C CYS A 173 13.18 -6.30 -4.82
N ILE A 174 12.10 -6.80 -4.20
CA ILE A 174 12.09 -8.06 -3.43
C ILE A 174 11.11 -9.07 -4.04
N TYR A 175 11.59 -10.26 -4.38
CA TYR A 175 10.76 -11.41 -4.75
C TYR A 175 10.41 -12.23 -3.50
N TRP A 176 9.27 -11.93 -2.88
CA TRP A 176 8.89 -12.55 -1.60
C TRP A 176 7.75 -13.57 -1.70
N ARG A 177 6.91 -13.49 -2.75
CA ARG A 177 5.81 -14.44 -3.00
C ARG A 177 6.36 -15.76 -3.53
N THR A 178 5.76 -16.86 -3.09
CA THR A 178 6.04 -18.22 -3.56
C THR A 178 4.72 -18.99 -3.72
N PRO A 179 4.73 -20.18 -4.33
CA PRO A 179 3.52 -21.01 -4.40
C PRO A 179 2.88 -21.31 -3.03
N ASP A 180 3.70 -21.36 -1.97
CA ASP A 180 3.26 -21.63 -0.60
C ASP A 180 3.03 -20.36 0.24
N ILE A 181 3.53 -19.20 -0.23
CA ILE A 181 3.49 -17.92 0.49
C ILE A 181 2.85 -16.88 -0.42
N CYS A 182 1.60 -16.55 -0.13
CA CYS A 182 0.86 -15.48 -0.82
C CYS A 182 0.90 -15.61 -2.35
N PRO A 183 0.52 -16.78 -2.91
CA PRO A 183 0.61 -17.05 -4.34
C PRO A 183 -0.20 -16.04 -5.16
N ILE A 184 0.25 -15.81 -6.38
CA ILE A 184 -0.42 -14.98 -7.38
C ILE A 184 -0.56 -15.80 -8.67
N PHE A 185 -1.70 -15.66 -9.35
CA PHE A 185 -2.11 -16.50 -10.48
C PHE A 185 -2.22 -15.69 -11.77
N CYS A 186 -1.10 -15.12 -12.22
CA CYS A 186 -1.06 -14.26 -13.41
C CYS A 186 -1.31 -15.04 -14.71
N ASP A 187 -1.02 -16.34 -14.70
CA ASP A 187 -1.23 -17.24 -15.84
C ASP A 187 -2.71 -17.45 -16.17
N TYR A 188 -3.61 -17.19 -15.22
CA TYR A 188 -5.05 -17.18 -15.43
C TYR A 188 -5.48 -16.27 -16.60
N TYR A 189 -4.74 -15.17 -16.82
CA TYR A 189 -5.05 -14.19 -17.85
C TYR A 189 -4.41 -14.49 -19.21
N ASN A 190 -3.58 -15.52 -19.31
CA ASN A 190 -2.96 -15.90 -20.58
C ASN A 190 -3.97 -16.57 -21.53
N PRO A 191 -4.01 -16.15 -22.81
CA PRO A 191 -4.68 -16.92 -23.84
C PRO A 191 -4.08 -18.33 -23.96
N HIS A 192 -4.86 -19.27 -24.50
CA HIS A 192 -4.38 -20.63 -24.74
C HIS A 192 -3.09 -20.64 -25.57
N GLU A 193 -2.07 -21.36 -25.08
CA GLU A 193 -0.74 -21.49 -25.70
C GLU A 193 0.11 -20.21 -25.74
N GLU A 194 -0.35 -19.13 -25.10
CA GLU A 194 0.38 -17.88 -24.98
C GLU A 194 0.87 -17.64 -23.55
N CYS A 195 1.82 -16.72 -23.42
CA CYS A 195 2.47 -16.38 -22.15
C CYS A 195 2.82 -14.90 -22.19
N GLU A 196 1.81 -14.07 -22.00
CA GLU A 196 1.94 -12.62 -22.07
C GLU A 196 1.90 -12.01 -20.66
N TRP A 197 0.98 -12.46 -19.83
CA TRP A 197 0.82 -12.03 -18.45
C TRP A 197 1.85 -12.68 -17.55
N HIS A 198 2.62 -11.84 -16.88
CA HIS A 198 3.63 -12.26 -15.92
C HIS A 198 3.49 -11.47 -14.62
N TYR A 199 3.92 -12.11 -13.53
CA TYR A 199 4.08 -11.44 -12.26
C TYR A 199 5.35 -10.58 -12.27
N TYR A 200 5.20 -9.28 -11.96
CA TYR A 200 6.32 -8.37 -11.71
C TYR A 200 6.23 -7.88 -10.26
N PRO A 201 7.13 -8.34 -9.37
CA PRO A 201 7.05 -7.98 -7.94
C PRO A 201 7.20 -6.49 -7.67
N CYS A 202 7.78 -5.75 -8.62
CA CYS A 202 8.16 -4.35 -8.45
C CYS A 202 7.60 -3.45 -9.56
N GLY A 203 6.60 -3.95 -10.30
CA GLY A 203 6.09 -3.31 -11.50
C GLY A 203 7.00 -3.48 -12.71
N ASN A 204 6.55 -3.00 -13.87
CA ASN A 204 7.33 -2.97 -15.09
C ASN A 204 7.42 -1.55 -15.64
N HIS A 205 8.63 -0.98 -15.66
CA HIS A 205 8.90 0.39 -16.10
C HIS A 205 8.78 0.62 -17.61
N THR A 206 8.58 -0.43 -18.40
CA THR A 206 8.68 -0.38 -19.88
C THR A 206 7.35 -0.54 -20.61
N ILE A 207 6.25 -0.82 -19.89
CA ILE A 207 4.95 -1.04 -20.52
C ILE A 207 4.27 0.28 -20.76
N GLN A 208 4.02 0.58 -22.03
CA GLN A 208 3.15 1.67 -22.46
C GLN A 208 1.74 1.11 -22.65
N THR A 209 0.77 1.65 -21.92
CA THR A 209 -0.65 1.40 -22.13
C THR A 209 -1.27 2.53 -22.95
N CYS A 210 -2.40 2.29 -23.61
CA CYS A 210 -3.15 3.36 -24.29
C CYS A 210 -3.47 4.52 -23.35
N SER A 211 -3.80 4.24 -22.09
CA SER A 211 -4.03 5.27 -21.07
C SER A 211 -2.76 6.04 -20.70
N SER A 212 -1.59 5.41 -20.69
CA SER A 212 -0.32 6.10 -20.41
C SER A 212 0.12 7.03 -21.54
N MET A 213 -0.36 6.81 -22.77
CA MET A 213 -0.10 7.70 -23.91
C MET A 213 -0.88 9.01 -23.83
N ASP A 214 -1.97 9.05 -23.06
CA ASP A 214 -2.75 10.28 -22.79
C ASP A 214 -2.22 11.08 -21.58
N VAL A 215 -1.40 10.46 -20.71
CA VAL A 215 -0.94 11.00 -19.40
C VAL A 215 0.46 11.65 -19.49
N VAL A 216 0.97 11.92 -20.70
CA VAL A 216 2.32 12.47 -20.97
C VAL A 216 2.59 13.84 -20.29
N ASN A 217 1.59 14.48 -19.69
CA ASN A 217 1.71 15.77 -19.01
C ASN A 217 1.76 15.72 -17.47
N GLU A 218 1.82 14.54 -16.83
CA GLU A 218 1.94 14.44 -15.36
C GLU A 218 3.25 13.73 -14.96
N ASN A 219 4.11 14.43 -14.20
CA ASN A 219 5.42 13.94 -13.71
C ASN A 219 5.30 12.81 -12.64
N ILE A 220 4.19 12.07 -12.61
CA ILE A 220 3.92 11.05 -11.61
C ILE A 220 3.84 9.69 -12.29
N THR A 221 4.93 8.94 -12.16
CA THR A 221 5.03 7.55 -12.63
C THR A 221 4.70 6.58 -11.49
N PHE A 222 3.84 5.59 -11.78
CA PHE A 222 3.43 4.52 -10.84
C PHE A 222 4.20 3.21 -11.06
N THR A 223 5.40 3.30 -11.61
CA THR A 223 6.15 2.16 -12.14
C THR A 223 6.69 1.19 -11.09
N TYR A 224 6.35 1.38 -9.81
CA TYR A 224 6.83 0.63 -8.65
C TYR A 224 5.73 -0.22 -7.98
N LEU A 225 4.56 -0.34 -8.60
CA LEU A 225 3.45 -1.11 -8.02
C LEU A 225 3.55 -2.59 -8.39
N GLU A 226 3.56 -3.45 -7.38
CA GLU A 226 3.52 -4.91 -7.52
C GLU A 226 2.30 -5.35 -8.32
N GLY A 227 2.49 -6.30 -9.24
CA GLY A 227 1.38 -7.02 -9.85
C GLY A 227 1.62 -7.44 -11.30
N GLU A 228 0.51 -7.78 -11.93
CA GLU A 228 0.47 -8.44 -13.23
C GLU A 228 0.62 -7.44 -14.36
N ASN A 229 1.44 -7.78 -15.34
CA ASN A 229 1.77 -6.89 -16.43
C ASN A 229 2.03 -7.72 -17.71
N ILE A 230 1.59 -7.21 -18.86
CA ILE A 230 1.79 -7.85 -20.17
C ILE A 230 3.23 -7.66 -20.63
N ARG A 231 3.92 -8.76 -20.95
CA ARG A 231 5.20 -8.73 -21.67
C ARG A 231 4.93 -8.95 -23.15
N HIS A 232 5.57 -8.15 -24.02
CA HIS A 232 5.65 -8.51 -25.44
C HIS A 232 6.36 -9.87 -25.57
N VAL A 233 5.56 -10.89 -25.91
CA VAL A 233 5.89 -12.24 -26.39
C VAL A 233 7.23 -12.82 -25.95
N ILE A 234 7.20 -13.69 -24.93
CA ILE A 234 8.20 -14.76 -24.79
C ILE A 234 7.46 -16.09 -24.79
N LYS A 235 7.66 -16.87 -25.85
CA LYS A 235 7.32 -18.29 -25.87
C LYS A 235 8.19 -18.97 -24.81
N ASN A 236 7.64 -19.26 -23.63
CA ASN A 236 8.00 -20.29 -22.64
C ASN A 236 7.68 -19.81 -21.21
N CYS A 237 6.45 -20.05 -20.74
CA CYS A 237 5.95 -19.62 -19.43
C CYS A 237 6.44 -20.44 -18.22
N CYS A 238 7.25 -21.48 -18.41
CA CYS A 238 7.57 -22.42 -17.33
C CYS A 238 9.06 -22.76 -17.27
N ALA A 239 9.92 -21.75 -17.14
CA ALA A 239 11.24 -21.96 -16.59
C ALA A 239 11.36 -21.17 -15.28
N PRO A 240 11.59 -21.82 -14.11
CA PRO A 240 11.99 -21.08 -12.93
C PRO A 240 13.26 -20.32 -13.29
N GLN A 241 13.27 -19.00 -13.08
CA GLN A 241 14.52 -18.24 -13.06
C GLN A 241 15.31 -18.80 -11.88
N LYS A 242 16.26 -19.69 -12.19
CA LYS A 242 17.25 -20.17 -11.22
C LYS A 242 18.10 -18.98 -10.77
N PRO A 243 18.59 -18.99 -9.51
CA PRO A 243 19.44 -17.94 -8.96
C PRO A 243 20.72 -17.73 -9.76
#